data_AF-A0A4R6MJI2-F1
#
_entry.id   AF-A0A4R6MJI2-F1
#
_cell.length_a   1.000
_cell.length_b   1.000
_cell.length_c   1.000
_cell.angle_alpha   90.00
_cell.angle_beta   90.00
_cell.angle_gamma   90.00
#
_symmetry.space_group_name_H-M   'P 1'
#
loop_
_entity.id
_entity.type
_entity.pdbx_description
1 polymer ?
#
loop_
_entity_poly.entity_id
_entity_poly.type
_entity_poly.pdbx_seq_one_letter_code
_entity_poly.pdbx_strand_id
1 'polypeptide(L)'
;MKIKNILPIILFLVSFSFYAQSGKTDEKREKIKAYKVSFLTTELELTPTEAEKFWPIYNAYDDRQFELRHQKMKAYLERLNDDNINSISEKEAAVLLSQMESTDKELYLLREKYNSNLKRILSAKKILKLKKSEDDFNRKLLKQYRDKAAKD
;
A
#
# COMPACT_ATOMS: atom_id res chain seq x y z
N MET A 1 -39.00 -25.84 -17.64
CA MET A 1 -37.55 -26.15 -17.53
C MET A 1 -37.37 -27.13 -16.37
N LYS A 2 -36.78 -28.32 -16.59
CA LYS A 2 -36.65 -29.34 -15.52
C LYS A 2 -35.72 -28.81 -14.41
N ILE A 3 -36.09 -29.00 -13.13
CA ILE A 3 -35.35 -28.54 -11.93
C ILE A 3 -33.86 -28.94 -11.97
N LYS A 4 -33.53 -30.08 -12.59
CA LYS A 4 -32.14 -30.55 -12.79
C LYS A 4 -31.23 -29.56 -13.55
N ASN A 5 -31.79 -28.66 -14.36
CA ASN A 5 -31.01 -27.69 -15.13
C ASN A 5 -30.82 -26.35 -14.38
N ILE A 6 -31.50 -26.18 -13.24
CA ILE A 6 -31.45 -24.95 -12.42
C ILE A 6 -30.30 -25.04 -11.39
N LEU A 7 -30.01 -26.24 -10.90
CA LEU A 7 -28.95 -26.51 -9.92
C LEU A 7 -27.56 -25.96 -10.32
N PRO A 8 -27.05 -26.18 -11.55
CA PRO A 8 -25.72 -25.67 -11.93
C PRO A 8 -25.69 -24.14 -12.07
N ILE A 9 -26.80 -23.51 -12.42
CA ILE A 9 -26.91 -22.05 -12.55
C ILE A 9 -26.87 -21.39 -11.16
N ILE A 10 -27.55 -21.99 -10.18
CA ILE A 10 -27.50 -21.53 -8.78
C ILE A 10 -26.09 -21.71 -8.22
N LEU A 11 -25.44 -22.85 -8.48
CA LEU A 11 -24.07 -23.10 -8.02
C LEU A 11 -23.08 -22.08 -8.61
N PHE A 12 -23.23 -21.71 -9.88
CA PHE A 12 -22.41 -20.69 -10.55
C PHE A 12 -22.62 -19.28 -9.97
N LEU A 13 -23.86 -18.90 -9.64
CA LEU A 13 -24.20 -17.60 -9.05
C LEU A 13 -23.68 -17.46 -7.60
N VAL A 14 -23.66 -18.55 -6.83
CA VAL A 14 -23.13 -18.56 -5.46
C VAL A 14 -21.60 -18.38 -5.46
N SER A 15 -20.88 -18.91 -6.46
CA SER A 15 -19.43 -18.75 -6.57
C SER A 15 -18.97 -17.30 -6.76
N PHE A 16 -19.76 -16.46 -7.45
CA PHE A 16 -19.46 -15.02 -7.59
C PHE A 16 -19.66 -14.22 -6.30
N SER A 17 -20.55 -14.69 -5.41
CA SER A 17 -20.86 -13.99 -4.16
C SER A 17 -19.73 -14.08 -3.12
N PHE A 18 -18.85 -15.08 -3.23
CA PHE A 18 -17.68 -15.20 -2.36
C PHE A 18 -16.56 -14.18 -2.68
N TYR A 19 -16.44 -13.74 -3.94
CA TYR A 19 -15.47 -12.72 -4.33
C TYR A 19 -15.89 -11.28 -3.95
N ALA A 20 -17.15 -11.08 -3.59
CA ALA A 20 -17.71 -9.77 -3.21
C ALA A 20 -17.61 -9.46 -1.70
N GLN A 21 -17.05 -10.36 -0.89
CA GLN A 21 -16.86 -10.14 0.56
C GLN A 21 -15.55 -9.41 0.90
N SER A 22 -15.03 -8.55 0.04
CA SER A 22 -13.99 -7.61 0.45
C SER A 22 -14.62 -6.49 1.28
N GLY A 23 -14.09 -6.22 2.46
CA GLY A 23 -14.68 -5.22 3.36
C GLY A 23 -14.68 -3.83 2.71
N LYS A 24 -15.55 -2.91 3.17
CA LYS A 24 -15.58 -1.51 2.70
C LYS A 24 -14.22 -0.80 2.75
N THR A 25 -13.32 -1.25 3.63
CA THR A 25 -11.94 -0.74 3.74
C THR A 25 -11.05 -1.22 2.59
N ASP A 26 -11.19 -2.48 2.19
CA ASP A 26 -10.41 -3.07 1.08
C ASP A 26 -10.83 -2.45 -0.25
N GLU A 27 -12.13 -2.23 -0.47
CA GLU A 27 -12.64 -1.58 -1.68
C GLU A 27 -12.07 -0.15 -1.84
N LYS A 28 -11.98 0.62 -0.75
CA LYS A 28 -11.35 1.96 -0.76
C LYS A 28 -9.87 1.88 -1.10
N ARG A 29 -9.15 0.90 -0.54
CA ARG A 29 -7.73 0.70 -0.82
C ARG A 29 -7.49 0.38 -2.29
N GLU A 30 -8.28 -0.52 -2.87
CA GLU A 30 -8.16 -0.88 -4.28
C GLU A 30 -8.47 0.31 -5.20
N LYS A 31 -9.45 1.15 -4.85
CA LYS A 31 -9.70 2.41 -5.59
C LYS A 31 -8.50 3.36 -5.54
N ILE A 32 -7.86 3.50 -4.38
CA ILE A 32 -6.66 4.34 -4.24
C ILE A 32 -5.50 3.77 -5.06
N LYS A 33 -5.30 2.45 -5.02
CA LYS A 33 -4.27 1.77 -5.83
C LYS A 33 -4.51 1.99 -7.32
N ALA A 34 -5.73 1.78 -7.82
CA ALA A 34 -6.07 2.01 -9.22
C ALA A 34 -5.83 3.48 -9.62
N TYR A 35 -6.21 4.43 -8.77
CA TYR A 35 -5.95 5.85 -9.01
C TYR A 35 -4.46 6.17 -9.04
N LYS A 36 -3.67 5.57 -8.13
CA LYS A 36 -2.21 5.71 -8.10
C LYS A 36 -1.56 5.16 -9.37
N VAL A 37 -2.01 3.99 -9.84
CA VAL A 37 -1.53 3.38 -11.08
C VAL A 37 -1.75 4.30 -12.27
N SER A 38 -2.98 4.80 -12.42
CA SER A 38 -3.31 5.75 -13.48
C SER A 38 -2.46 7.02 -13.39
N PHE A 39 -2.36 7.61 -12.19
CA PHE A 39 -1.59 8.83 -11.95
C PHE A 39 -0.11 8.67 -12.33
N LEU A 40 0.54 7.60 -11.85
CA LEU A 40 1.95 7.36 -12.12
C LEU A 40 2.20 7.01 -13.59
N THR A 41 1.29 6.29 -14.25
CA THR A 41 1.40 5.97 -15.68
C THR A 41 1.41 7.25 -16.52
N THR A 42 0.50 8.18 -16.22
CA THR A 42 0.42 9.48 -16.90
C THR A 42 1.66 10.33 -16.64
N GLU A 43 2.13 10.38 -15.39
CA GLU A 43 3.28 11.21 -15.04
C GLU A 43 4.61 10.64 -15.59
N LEU A 44 4.81 9.33 -15.65
CA LEU A 44 6.12 8.77 -15.98
C LEU A 44 6.41 8.61 -17.47
N GLU A 45 5.37 8.64 -18.31
CA GLU A 45 5.50 8.42 -19.77
C GLU A 45 6.33 7.16 -20.05
N LEU A 46 5.97 6.05 -19.37
CA LEU A 46 6.65 4.77 -19.55
C LEU A 46 6.32 4.20 -20.93
N THR A 47 7.33 3.69 -21.62
CA THR A 47 7.12 2.84 -22.79
C THR A 47 6.48 1.51 -22.36
N PRO A 48 5.81 0.77 -23.25
CA PRO A 48 5.22 -0.53 -22.90
C PRO A 48 6.23 -1.50 -22.26
N THR A 49 7.46 -1.55 -22.78
CA THR A 49 8.54 -2.41 -22.26
C THR A 49 9.05 -1.95 -20.90
N GLU A 50 9.11 -0.65 -20.63
CA GLU A 50 9.45 -0.13 -19.30
C GLU A 50 8.33 -0.45 -18.31
N ALA A 51 7.06 -0.23 -18.68
CA ALA A 51 5.90 -0.47 -17.83
C ALA A 51 5.80 -1.94 -17.40
N GLU A 52 6.00 -2.88 -18.34
CA GLU A 52 5.98 -4.32 -18.07
C GLU A 52 6.99 -4.73 -16.97
N LYS A 53 8.18 -4.12 -16.98
CA LYS A 53 9.23 -4.39 -15.97
C LYS A 53 9.04 -3.57 -14.70
N PHE A 54 8.48 -2.38 -14.81
CA PHE A 54 8.30 -1.43 -13.72
C PHE A 54 7.26 -1.90 -12.71
N TRP A 55 6.06 -2.29 -13.16
CA TRP A 55 4.93 -2.59 -12.27
C TRP A 55 5.22 -3.72 -11.27
N PRO A 56 5.86 -4.85 -11.66
CA PRO A 56 6.22 -5.88 -10.70
C PRO A 56 7.15 -5.39 -9.59
N ILE A 57 8.14 -4.55 -9.94
CA ILE A 57 9.08 -3.96 -8.96
C ILE A 57 8.34 -2.96 -8.06
N TYR A 58 7.49 -2.13 -8.65
CA TYR A 58 6.70 -1.13 -7.95
C TYR A 58 5.75 -1.76 -6.94
N ASN A 59 4.94 -2.72 -7.37
CA ASN A 59 3.92 -3.34 -6.54
C ASN A 59 4.55 -4.12 -5.38
N ALA A 60 5.65 -4.85 -5.64
CA ALA A 60 6.37 -5.55 -4.58
C ALA A 60 6.95 -4.59 -3.52
N TYR A 61 7.45 -3.43 -3.95
CA TYR A 61 7.92 -2.39 -3.04
C TYR A 61 6.76 -1.75 -2.25
N ASP A 62 5.68 -1.37 -2.93
CA ASP A 62 4.51 -0.70 -2.34
C ASP A 62 3.82 -1.60 -1.31
N ASP A 63 3.62 -2.89 -1.62
CA ASP A 63 3.02 -3.84 -0.69
C ASP A 63 3.93 -4.11 0.52
N ARG A 64 5.24 -4.28 0.32
CA ARG A 64 6.17 -4.50 1.45
C ARG A 64 6.32 -3.25 2.31
N GLN A 65 6.37 -2.06 1.70
CA GLN A 65 6.40 -0.79 2.42
C GLN A 65 5.12 -0.62 3.22
N PHE A 66 3.97 -0.95 2.64
CA PHE A 66 2.68 -0.91 3.33
C PHE A 66 2.65 -1.87 4.52
N GLU A 67 3.12 -3.10 4.38
CA GLU A 67 3.20 -4.07 5.47
C GLU A 67 4.04 -3.52 6.64
N LEU A 68 5.24 -3.01 6.36
CA LEU A 68 6.13 -2.46 7.38
C LEU A 68 5.56 -1.21 8.05
N ARG A 69 4.99 -0.28 7.28
CA ARG A 69 4.42 0.96 7.81
C ARG A 69 3.07 0.75 8.49
N HIS A 70 2.22 -0.12 7.99
CA HIS A 70 0.86 -0.27 8.49
C HIS A 70 0.77 -1.30 9.60
N GLN A 71 1.48 -2.42 9.52
CA GLN A 71 1.37 -3.47 10.53
C GLN A 71 2.30 -3.21 11.71
N LYS A 72 3.60 -2.97 11.45
CA LYS A 72 4.58 -2.81 12.53
C LYS A 72 4.42 -1.46 13.23
N MET A 73 4.36 -0.36 12.48
CA MET A 73 4.25 0.97 13.09
C MET A 73 2.93 1.17 13.84
N LYS A 74 1.81 0.66 13.31
CA LYS A 74 0.53 0.73 14.02
C LYS A 74 0.57 -0.05 15.33
N ALA A 75 1.14 -1.25 15.33
CA ALA A 75 1.31 -2.04 16.55
C ALA A 75 2.16 -1.32 17.60
N TYR A 76 3.17 -0.54 17.18
CA TYR A 76 3.94 0.30 18.09
C TYR A 76 3.08 1.45 18.64
N LEU A 77 2.40 2.19 17.78
CA LEU A 77 1.56 3.31 18.18
C LEU A 77 0.43 2.89 19.14
N GLU A 78 -0.18 1.72 18.95
CA GLU A 78 -1.17 1.17 19.88
C GLU A 78 -0.59 0.92 21.29
N ARG A 79 0.69 0.53 21.37
CA ARG A 79 1.41 0.36 22.64
C ARG A 79 1.88 1.69 23.26
N LEU A 80 1.91 2.76 22.47
CA LEU A 80 2.34 4.09 22.89
C LEU A 80 1.18 5.02 23.28
N ASN A 81 -0.08 4.54 23.28
CA ASN A 81 -1.19 5.32 23.83
C ASN A 81 -0.90 5.73 25.29
N ASP A 82 -1.33 6.93 25.69
CA ASP A 82 -0.90 7.61 26.93
C ASP A 82 -1.05 6.78 28.22
N ASP A 83 -2.06 5.90 28.28
CA ASP A 83 -2.25 4.99 29.43
C ASP A 83 -1.21 3.86 29.46
N ASN A 84 -0.75 3.40 28.29
CA ASN A 84 0.19 2.29 28.16
C ASN A 84 1.64 2.74 28.39
N ILE A 85 2.07 3.88 27.83
CA ILE A 85 3.48 4.31 27.90
C ILE A 85 3.98 4.52 29.33
N ASN A 86 3.13 5.06 30.22
CA ASN A 86 3.47 5.30 31.62
C ASN A 86 3.42 4.01 32.46
N SER A 87 2.92 2.91 31.90
CA SER A 87 2.70 1.65 32.61
C SER A 87 3.71 0.55 32.23
N ILE A 88 4.41 0.69 31.10
CA ILE A 88 5.43 -0.29 30.66
C ILE A 88 6.72 -0.14 31.45
N SER A 89 7.41 -1.26 31.65
CA SER A 89 8.74 -1.29 32.25
C SER A 89 9.83 -0.76 31.31
N GLU A 90 10.96 -0.30 31.87
CA GLU A 90 12.15 0.09 31.09
C GLU A 90 12.62 -1.01 30.12
N LYS A 91 12.49 -2.27 30.52
CA LYS A 91 12.84 -3.41 29.66
C LYS A 91 11.91 -3.51 28.45
N GLU A 92 10.61 -3.31 28.63
CA GLU A 92 9.63 -3.33 27.54
C GLU A 92 9.81 -2.12 26.61
N ALA A 93 10.09 -0.95 27.17
CA ALA A 93 10.42 0.25 26.41
C ALA A 93 11.67 0.03 25.53
N ALA A 94 12.74 -0.54 26.08
CA ALA A 94 13.95 -0.87 25.34
C ALA A 94 13.70 -1.87 24.19
N VAL A 95 12.86 -2.88 24.41
CA VAL A 95 12.45 -3.83 23.36
C VAL A 95 11.66 -3.13 22.26
N LEU A 96 10.72 -2.25 22.62
CA LEU A 96 9.93 -1.50 21.65
C LEU A 96 10.80 -0.58 20.79
N LEU A 97 11.74 0.15 21.41
CA LEU A 97 12.72 0.98 20.70
C LEU A 97 13.54 0.16 19.71
N SER A 98 14.08 -0.98 20.13
CA SER A 98 14.86 -1.87 19.24
C SER A 98 14.03 -2.40 18.06
N GLN A 99 12.74 -2.68 18.27
CA GLN A 99 11.83 -3.09 17.21
C GLN A 99 11.55 -1.96 16.20
N MET A 100 11.41 -0.72 16.68
CA MET A 100 11.26 0.47 15.83
C MET A 100 12.52 0.68 14.97
N GLU A 101 13.70 0.68 15.58
CA GLU A 101 14.98 0.82 14.89
C GLU A 101 15.19 -0.28 13.82
N SER A 102 14.84 -1.52 14.17
CA SER A 102 14.90 -2.65 13.24
C SER A 102 13.99 -2.45 12.02
N THR A 103 12.77 -1.94 12.25
CA THR A 103 11.80 -1.65 11.18
C THR A 103 12.28 -0.50 10.29
N ASP A 104 12.86 0.54 10.86
CA ASP A 104 13.43 1.66 10.10
C ASP A 104 14.60 1.21 9.22
N LYS A 105 15.47 0.33 9.75
CA LYS A 105 16.54 -0.30 8.97
C LYS A 105 15.98 -1.14 7.82
N GLU A 106 14.93 -1.92 8.06
CA GLU A 106 14.28 -2.72 7.02
C GLU A 106 13.68 -1.83 5.90
N LEU A 107 13.03 -0.73 6.27
CA LEU A 107 12.50 0.26 5.33
C LEU A 107 13.59 0.92 4.49
N TYR A 108 14.74 1.25 5.09
CA TYR A 108 15.89 1.79 4.39
C TYR A 108 16.43 0.81 3.34
N LEU A 109 16.69 -0.44 3.74
CA LEU A 109 17.21 -1.48 2.84
C LEU A 109 16.21 -1.80 1.71
N LEU A 110 14.92 -1.81 2.02
CA LEU A 110 13.86 -1.98 1.04
C LEU A 110 13.90 -0.86 -0.02
N ARG A 111 14.08 0.39 0.40
CA ARG A 111 14.19 1.54 -0.50
C ARG A 111 15.46 1.50 -1.36
N GLU A 112 16.58 1.10 -0.78
CA GLU A 112 17.83 0.94 -1.51
C GLU A 112 17.71 -0.11 -2.61
N LYS A 113 17.17 -1.30 -2.27
CA LYS A 113 16.93 -2.39 -3.24
C LYS A 113 15.98 -1.95 -4.34
N TYR A 114 14.90 -1.26 -3.99
CA TYR A 114 13.94 -0.72 -4.96
C TYR A 114 14.60 0.25 -5.95
N ASN A 115 15.35 1.23 -5.44
CA ASN A 115 16.07 2.19 -6.29
C ASN A 115 17.11 1.50 -7.20
N SER A 116 17.83 0.49 -6.67
CA SER A 116 18.77 -0.30 -7.45
C SER A 116 18.07 -1.05 -8.60
N ASN A 117 16.93 -1.68 -8.32
CA ASN A 117 16.15 -2.38 -9.33
C ASN A 117 15.60 -1.43 -10.41
N LEU A 118 15.10 -0.25 -10.01
CA LEU A 118 14.62 0.76 -10.96
C LEU A 118 15.73 1.29 -11.88
N LYS A 119 16.94 1.52 -11.36
CA LYS A 119 18.08 1.98 -12.17
C LYS A 119 18.46 1.03 -13.31
N ARG A 120 18.07 -0.24 -13.24
CA ARG A 120 18.31 -1.24 -14.29
C ARG A 120 17.32 -1.14 -15.45
N ILE A 121 16.18 -0.46 -15.26
CA ILE A 121 15.09 -0.42 -16.22
C ILE A 121 14.62 1.00 -16.58
N LEU A 122 14.96 2.01 -15.78
CA LEU A 122 14.57 3.41 -15.97
C LEU A 122 15.78 4.34 -15.84
N SER A 123 15.72 5.48 -16.54
CA SER A 123 16.70 6.55 -16.38
C SER A 123 16.61 7.21 -15.00
N ALA A 124 17.72 7.75 -14.50
CA ALA A 124 17.74 8.49 -13.23
C ALA A 124 16.72 9.64 -13.19
N LYS A 125 16.49 10.33 -14.32
CA LYS A 125 15.48 11.39 -14.45
C LYS A 125 14.06 10.86 -14.23
N LYS A 126 13.72 9.71 -14.82
CA LYS A 126 12.41 9.07 -14.61
C LYS A 126 12.23 8.60 -13.17
N ILE A 127 13.28 8.11 -12.52
CA ILE A 127 13.24 7.71 -11.10
C ILE A 127 12.99 8.93 -10.19
N LEU A 128 13.64 10.07 -10.47
CA LEU A 128 13.37 11.31 -9.75
C LEU A 128 11.94 11.83 -10.01
N LYS A 129 11.45 11.74 -11.25
CA LYS A 129 10.06 12.08 -11.60
C LYS A 129 9.09 11.20 -10.82
N LEU A 130 9.34 9.89 -10.73
CA LEU A 130 8.55 8.94 -9.94
C LEU A 130 8.45 9.36 -8.49
N LYS A 131 9.59 9.62 -7.84
CA LYS A 131 9.59 10.03 -6.44
C LYS A 131 8.74 11.30 -6.23
N LYS A 132 8.89 12.28 -7.13
CA LYS A 132 8.09 13.51 -7.09
C LYS A 132 6.60 13.21 -7.28
N SER A 133 6.23 12.38 -8.24
CA SER A 133 4.85 12.00 -8.51
C SER A 133 4.21 11.25 -7.34
N GLU A 134 4.96 10.38 -6.65
CA GLU A 134 4.48 9.74 -5.41
C GLU A 134 4.19 10.75 -4.30
N ASP A 135 5.11 11.70 -4.08
CA ASP A 135 4.96 12.77 -3.09
C ASP A 135 3.75 13.67 -3.43
N ASP A 136 3.58 14.01 -4.71
CA ASP A 136 2.46 14.83 -5.20
C ASP A 136 1.11 14.07 -5.12
N PHE A 137 1.10 12.76 -5.39
CA PHE A 137 -0.07 11.91 -5.21
C PHE A 137 -0.51 11.87 -3.75
N ASN A 138 0.41 11.61 -2.83
CA ASN A 138 0.13 11.56 -1.39
C ASN A 138 -0.43 12.90 -0.89
N ARG A 139 0.15 14.03 -1.34
CA ARG A 139 -0.35 15.37 -1.02
C ARG A 139 -1.77 15.60 -1.54
N LYS A 140 -2.05 15.21 -2.80
CA LYS A 140 -3.39 15.31 -3.39
C LYS A 140 -4.42 14.47 -2.63
N LEU A 141 -4.06 13.24 -2.28
CA LEU A 141 -4.92 12.33 -1.54
C LEU A 141 -5.26 12.88 -0.14
N LEU A 142 -4.26 13.38 0.60
CA LEU A 142 -4.47 14.03 1.89
C LEU A 142 -5.36 15.27 1.80
N LYS A 143 -5.16 16.10 0.77
CA LYS A 143 -6.02 17.27 0.53
C LYS A 143 -7.48 16.85 0.30
N GLN A 144 -7.72 15.83 -0.54
CA GLN A 144 -9.06 15.33 -0.79
C GLN A 144 -9.75 14.81 0.48
N TYR A 145 -9.03 14.10 1.35
CA TYR A 145 -9.58 13.66 2.63
C TYR A 145 -9.96 14.84 3.53
N ARG A 146 -9.10 15.85 3.63
CA ARG A 146 -9.37 17.04 4.44
C ARG A 146 -10.55 17.86 3.91
N ASP A 147 -10.61 18.07 2.60
CA ASP A 147 -11.67 18.83 1.95
C ASP A 147 -13.03 18.11 2.06
N LYS A 148 -13.03 16.77 2.12
CA LYS A 148 -14.24 15.98 2.39
C LYS A 148 -14.67 16.10 3.86
N ALA A 149 -13.73 15.97 4.80
CA ALA A 149 -14.02 16.09 6.22
C ALA A 149 -14.50 17.50 6.64
N ALA A 150 -14.18 18.54 5.86
CA ALA A 150 -14.67 19.90 6.11
C ALA A 150 -16.08 20.18 5.53
N LYS A 151 -16.61 19.28 4.71
CA LYS A 151 -17.95 19.39 4.09
C LYS A 151 -19.00 18.52 4.79
N ASP A 152 -18.56 17.57 5.61
CA ASP A 152 -19.39 16.73 6.48
C ASP A 152 -19.49 17.38 7.87
#